data_AF-A0A4Q5STZ1-F1
#
_entry.id   AF-A0A4Q5STZ1-F1
#
_cell.length_a   1.000
_cell.length_b   1.000
_cell.length_c   1.000
_cell.angle_alpha   90.00
_cell.angle_beta   90.00
_cell.angle_gamma   90.00
#
_symmetry.space_group_name_H-M   'P 1'
#
loop_
_entity.id
_entity.type
_entity.pdbx_description
1 polymer ?
#
loop_
_entity_poly.entity_id
_entity_poly.type
_entity_poly.pdbx_seq_one_letter_code
_entity_poly.pdbx_strand_id
1 'polypeptide(L)'
;WVSTDGNALGSNDGLFGVAVEGRDRGLTRQFLTVPLGAETCGPVVQRHRVLVCVQHPGEKDGASADAPASHWPDGGTSVPRPSVAVVWRKDGREIGV
;
A
#
# COMPACT_ATOMS: atom_id res chain seq x y z
N TRP A 1 -7.79 -7.86 7.39
CA TRP A 1 -6.98 -6.91 6.60
C TRP A 1 -7.91 -5.85 6.04
N VAL A 2 -7.47 -4.60 6.02
CA VAL A 2 -8.22 -3.45 5.49
C VAL A 2 -7.30 -2.73 4.51
N SER A 3 -7.74 -2.53 3.27
CA SER A 3 -7.04 -1.71 2.27
C SER A 3 -7.80 -0.40 2.10
N THR A 4 -7.09 0.70 1.93
CA THR A 4 -7.71 2.03 1.89
C THR A 4 -7.57 2.70 0.53
N ASP A 5 -8.62 3.44 0.18
CA ASP A 5 -8.71 4.41 -0.90
C ASP A 5 -9.41 5.63 -0.28
N GLY A 6 -8.64 6.70 -0.04
CA GLY A 6 -9.14 7.89 0.66
C GLY A 6 -8.89 7.85 2.17
N ASN A 7 -7.63 8.00 2.57
CA ASN A 7 -7.24 8.05 3.97
C ASN A 7 -7.50 9.44 4.63
N ALA A 8 -8.46 9.49 5.56
CA ALA A 8 -8.80 10.69 6.34
C ALA A 8 -7.72 11.11 7.36
N LEU A 9 -6.68 10.31 7.56
CA LEU A 9 -5.61 10.56 8.55
C LEU A 9 -4.52 11.52 8.03
N GLY A 10 -4.64 12.02 6.80
CA GLY A 10 -3.64 12.90 6.18
C GLY A 10 -2.33 12.21 5.83
N SER A 11 -2.31 10.88 5.84
CA SER A 11 -1.22 10.03 5.36
C SER A 11 -1.61 9.33 4.06
N ASN A 12 -0.63 8.75 3.37
CA ASN A 12 -0.90 7.94 2.19
C ASN A 12 -1.78 6.73 2.55
N ASP A 13 -2.47 6.19 1.55
CA ASP A 13 -3.22 4.95 1.70
C ASP A 13 -2.33 3.77 2.09
N GLY A 14 -2.95 2.71 2.60
CA GLY A 14 -2.20 1.56 3.07
C GLY A 14 -3.01 0.30 3.24
N LEU A 15 -2.28 -0.74 3.64
CA LEU A 15 -2.85 -2.00 4.10
C LEU A 15 -2.69 -2.07 5.62
N PHE A 16 -3.78 -2.42 6.30
CA PHE A 16 -3.85 -2.51 7.76
C PHE A 16 -4.21 -3.94 8.19
N GLY A 17 -3.54 -4.40 9.25
CA GLY A 17 -3.90 -5.62 9.97
C GLY A 17 -4.82 -5.29 11.14
N VAL A 18 -5.86 -6.09 11.33
CA VAL A 18 -6.79 -5.97 12.47
C VAL A 18 -6.80 -7.31 13.19
N ALA A 19 -6.43 -7.30 14.47
CA ALA A 19 -6.57 -8.48 15.31
C ALA A 19 -8.06 -8.75 15.58
N VAL A 20 -8.54 -9.95 15.26
CA VAL A 20 -9.96 -10.32 15.38
C VAL A 20 -10.29 -11.10 16.66
N GLU A 21 -9.27 -11.59 17.35
CA GLU A 21 -9.37 -12.48 18.51
C GLU A 21 -8.28 -12.20 19.54
N GLY A 22 -8.39 -12.84 20.71
CA GLY A 22 -7.43 -12.71 21.79
C GLY A 22 -7.48 -11.36 22.52
N ARG A 23 -6.48 -11.12 23.38
CA ARG A 23 -6.40 -9.90 24.22
C ARG A 23 -6.29 -8.60 23.39
N ASP A 24 -5.77 -8.71 22.18
CA ASP A 24 -5.52 -7.59 21.28
C ASP A 24 -6.68 -7.40 20.28
N ARG A 25 -7.82 -8.07 20.46
CA ARG A 25 -8.98 -7.94 19.57
C ARG A 25 -9.38 -6.47 19.38
N GLY A 26 -9.46 -6.04 18.12
CA GLY A 26 -9.75 -4.67 17.71
C GLY A 26 -8.51 -3.82 17.47
N LEU A 27 -7.32 -4.28 17.86
CA LEU A 27 -6.06 -3.61 17.55
C LEU A 27 -5.87 -3.54 16.04
N THR A 28 -5.85 -2.32 15.52
CA THR A 28 -5.59 -2.01 14.11
C THR A 28 -4.19 -1.43 14.00
N ARG A 29 -3.36 -2.00 13.10
CA ARG A 29 -2.01 -1.51 12.83
C ARG A 29 -1.76 -1.43 11.33
N GLN A 30 -1.11 -0.35 10.90
CA GLN A 30 -0.66 -0.22 9.52
C GLN A 30 0.47 -1.22 9.26
N PHE A 31 0.34 -1.98 8.18
CA PHE A 31 1.34 -2.95 7.73
C PHE A 31 2.24 -2.38 6.64
N LEU A 32 1.65 -1.67 5.67
CA LEU A 32 2.38 -0.92 4.65
C LEU A 32 1.60 0.34 4.27
N THR A 33 2.30 1.27 3.61
CA THR A 33 1.73 2.43 2.93
C THR A 33 2.18 2.43 1.47
N VAL A 34 1.36 3.00 0.59
CA VAL A 34 1.64 3.10 -0.85
C VAL A 34 2.17 4.49 -1.21
N PRO A 35 2.70 4.70 -2.44
CA PRO A 35 3.20 5.98 -2.89
C PRO A 35 2.16 7.10 -2.83
N LEU A 36 2.65 8.33 -2.94
CA LEU A 36 1.82 9.53 -2.95
C LEU A 36 0.76 9.47 -4.04
N GLY A 37 -0.49 9.79 -3.68
CA GLY A 37 -1.62 9.85 -4.61
C GLY A 37 -1.98 8.49 -5.23
N ALA A 38 -1.57 7.39 -4.60
CA ALA A 38 -2.01 6.04 -4.96
C ALA A 38 -2.97 5.54 -3.88
N GLU A 39 -3.89 4.64 -4.25
CA GLU A 39 -4.65 3.83 -3.31
C GLU A 39 -4.02 2.44 -3.13
N THR A 40 -4.34 1.78 -2.01
CA THR A 40 -3.98 0.37 -1.82
C THR A 40 -5.20 -0.51 -2.12
N CYS A 41 -5.10 -1.41 -3.10
CA CYS A 41 -6.20 -2.28 -3.46
C CYS A 41 -5.79 -3.72 -3.77
N GLY A 42 -6.78 -4.60 -3.91
CA GLY A 42 -6.62 -6.00 -4.32
C GLY A 42 -5.59 -6.83 -3.53
N PRO A 43 -5.57 -6.80 -2.18
CA PRO A 43 -4.55 -7.52 -1.43
C PRO A 43 -4.70 -9.04 -1.58
N VAL A 44 -3.61 -9.73 -1.90
CA VAL A 44 -3.49 -11.19 -1.76
C VAL A 44 -2.59 -11.48 -0.56
N VAL A 45 -3.20 -11.95 0.52
CA VAL A 45 -2.50 -12.18 1.79
C VAL A 45 -2.24 -13.67 1.99
N GLN A 46 -0.96 -14.03 2.03
CA GLN A 46 -0.49 -15.36 2.39
C GLN A 46 0.46 -15.28 3.59
N ARG A 47 0.81 -16.43 4.17
CA ARG A 47 1.69 -16.51 5.34
C ARG A 47 3.06 -15.88 5.11
N HIS A 48 3.65 -16.04 3.94
CA HIS A 48 5.03 -15.60 3.66
C HIS A 48 5.13 -14.43 2.68
N ARG A 49 4.02 -14.10 2.00
CA ARG A 49 3.95 -13.09 0.94
C ARG A 49 2.63 -12.33 1.05
N VAL A 50 2.70 -11.02 0.98
CA VAL A 50 1.54 -10.15 0.81
C VAL A 50 1.71 -9.39 -0.47
N LEU A 51 0.77 -9.49 -1.39
CA LEU A 51 0.74 -8.68 -2.61
C LEU A 51 -0.30 -7.59 -2.46
N VAL A 52 -0.01 -6.40 -2.97
CA VAL A 52 -0.97 -5.30 -3.09
C VAL A 52 -0.88 -4.69 -4.48
N CYS A 53 -2.01 -4.26 -5.02
CA CYS A 53 -2.04 -3.37 -6.16
C CYS A 53 -1.84 -1.94 -5.65
N VAL A 54 -0.82 -1.27 -6.19
CA VAL A 54 -0.65 0.17 -6.09
C VAL A 54 -1.35 0.77 -7.30
N GLN A 55 -2.57 1.23 -7.11
CA GLN A 55 -3.37 1.79 -8.21
C GLN A 55 -3.08 3.29 -8.34
N HIS A 56 -3.14 3.78 -9.58
CA HIS A 56 -3.05 5.20 -9.98
C HIS A 56 -2.03 6.08 -9.22
N PRO A 57 -0.76 5.66 -9.07
CA PRO A 57 0.22 6.43 -8.30
C PRO A 57 0.39 7.85 -8.84
N GLY A 58 0.13 8.84 -7.98
CA GLY A 58 0.23 10.25 -8.31
C GLY A 58 -1.07 10.88 -8.81
N GLU A 59 -2.22 10.22 -8.66
CA GLU A 59 -3.52 10.84 -8.88
C GLU A 59 -3.72 11.99 -7.89
N LYS A 60 -3.50 13.21 -8.39
CA LYS A 60 -3.63 14.48 -7.66
C LYS A 60 -4.09 15.58 -8.60
N ASP A 61 -4.82 16.53 -8.05
CA ASP A 61 -5.21 17.74 -8.77
C ASP A 61 -3.99 18.45 -9.37
N GLY A 62 -4.04 18.73 -10.66
CA GLY A 62 -2.97 19.38 -11.42
C GLY A 62 -1.86 18.44 -11.90
N ALA A 63 -1.88 17.15 -11.56
CA ALA A 63 -0.94 16.18 -12.12
C ALA A 63 -1.29 15.87 -13.59
N SER A 64 -0.26 15.69 -14.41
CA SER A 64 -0.38 15.30 -15.82
C SER A 64 0.78 14.41 -16.25
N ALA A 65 0.75 13.92 -17.50
CA ALA A 65 1.87 13.17 -18.05
C ALA A 65 3.17 14.00 -18.15
N ASP A 66 3.05 15.31 -18.42
CA ASP A 66 4.18 16.24 -18.54
C ASP A 66 4.64 16.80 -17.17
N ALA A 67 3.76 16.75 -16.17
CA ALA A 67 4.02 17.19 -14.79
C ALA A 67 3.48 16.14 -13.79
N PRO A 68 4.11 14.96 -13.69
CA PRO A 68 3.61 13.88 -12.84
C PRO A 68 3.85 14.18 -11.36
N ALA A 69 2.90 13.84 -10.51
CA ALA A 69 3.02 13.97 -9.05
C ALA A 69 3.73 12.77 -8.38
N SER A 70 3.97 11.70 -9.13
CA SER A 70 4.68 10.50 -8.69
C SER A 70 5.52 9.94 -9.83
N HIS A 71 6.64 9.31 -9.47
CA HIS A 71 7.49 8.57 -10.39
C HIS A 71 7.58 7.09 -10.02
N TRP A 72 6.67 6.61 -9.17
CA TRP A 72 6.67 5.21 -8.76
C TRP A 72 6.22 4.30 -9.93
N PRO A 73 6.82 3.11 -10.13
CA PRO A 73 7.82 2.46 -9.27
C PRO A 73 9.28 2.79 -9.57
N ASP A 74 9.59 3.26 -10.78
CA ASP A 74 10.98 3.29 -11.25
C ASP A 74 11.77 4.52 -10.74
N GLY A 75 11.09 5.54 -10.23
CA GLY A 75 11.68 6.77 -9.69
C GLY A 75 12.19 7.72 -10.78
N GLY A 76 13.00 8.69 -10.37
CA GLY A 76 13.61 9.67 -11.28
C GLY A 76 12.57 10.55 -11.97
N THR A 77 12.59 10.56 -13.31
CA THR A 77 11.65 11.30 -14.17
C THR A 77 10.69 10.37 -14.92
N SER A 78 10.53 9.12 -14.46
CA SER A 78 9.68 8.14 -15.13
C SER A 78 8.20 8.50 -15.03
N VAL A 79 7.41 8.10 -16.02
CA VAL A 79 5.95 8.22 -15.97
C VAL A 79 5.42 7.21 -14.92
N PRO A 80 4.52 7.63 -14.00
CA PRO A 80 4.01 6.72 -12.98
C PRO A 80 3.26 5.54 -13.60
N ARG A 81 3.39 4.36 -12.98
CA ARG A 81 2.70 3.14 -13.45
C ARG A 81 2.02 2.39 -12.31
N PRO A 82 0.71 2.10 -12.41
CA PRO A 82 0.09 1.11 -11.55
C PRO A 82 0.85 -0.21 -11.61
N SER A 83 1.15 -0.81 -10.46
CA SER A 83 1.91 -2.07 -10.41
C SER A 83 1.50 -2.90 -9.20
N VAL A 84 1.78 -4.20 -9.25
CA VAL A 84 1.64 -5.08 -8.09
C VAL A 84 2.95 -5.09 -7.30
N ALA A 85 2.88 -4.74 -6.02
CA ALA A 85 4.01 -4.85 -5.10
C ALA A 85 3.86 -6.12 -4.26
N VAL A 86 4.97 -6.84 -4.05
CA VAL A 86 5.03 -7.97 -3.13
C VAL A 86 5.88 -7.61 -1.93
N VAL A 87 5.37 -7.92 -0.74
CA VAL A 87 6.02 -7.70 0.55
C VAL A 87 6.32 -9.06 1.16
N TRP A 88 7.56 -9.20 1.65
CA TRP A 88 8.01 -10.40 2.33
C TRP A 88 9.01 -10.07 3.42
N ARG A 89 9.07 -10.94 4.42
CA ARG A 89 10.08 -10.83 5.46
C ARG A 89 11.41 -11.34 4.93
N LYS A 90 12.49 -10.57 5.17
CA LYS A 90 13.87 -10.95 4.78
C LYS A 90 14.33 -12.25 5.46
N ASP A 91 13.81 -12.53 6.65
CA ASP A 91 14.13 -13.74 7.43
C ASP A 91 13.31 -14.98 7.01
N GLY A 92 12.45 -14.86 6.00
CA GLY A 92 11.64 -15.97 5.49
C GLY A 92 10.55 -16.46 6.45
N ARG A 93 10.34 -15.82 7.60
CA ARG A 93 9.27 -16.19 8.54
C ARG A 93 7.90 -15.72 8.06
N GLU A 94 6.87 -16.20 8.76
CA GLU A 94 5.49 -15.79 8.52
C GLU A 94 5.24 -14.32 8.90
N ILE A 95 4.33 -13.68 8.17
CA ILE A 95 3.89 -12.30 8.34
C ILE A 95 2.76 -12.26 9.38
N GLY A 96 2.87 -11.35 10.36
CA GLY A 96 1.82 -11.14 11.37
C GLY A 96 1.83 -12.11 12.54
N VAL A 97 2.91 -12.88 12.73
CA VAL A 97 3.15 -13.78 13.86
C VAL A 97 4.04 -13.13 14.91
#